data_AF-A0A7V4UM15-F1
#
_entry.id   AF-A0A7V4UM15-F1
#
_cell.length_a   1.000
_cell.length_b   1.000
_cell.length_c   1.000
_cell.angle_alpha   90.00
_cell.angle_beta   90.00
_cell.angle_gamma   90.00
#
_symmetry.space_group_name_H-M   'P 1'
#
loop_
_entity.id
_entity.type
_entity.pdbx_description
1 polymer ?
#
loop_
_entity_poly.entity_id
_entity_poly.type
_entity_poly.pdbx_seq_one_letter_code
_entity_poly.pdbx_strand_id
1 'polypeptide(L)'
;MKTVTKSFLRYLPRRLSLSLLQLVGVACGVAAVVGMTLSAQAALKSFTNTIEFLRGRTTHSIQRPVGAMEEEFLSQLGQDRALEWFSPVIDRRLRLENGESVHLLGMDPFLDRTIRPEISRVEFLTKERSDPESLFSFLTDERAILIDTHLKKALPSGSPPILKTEKGPLYIKGSFPNPSGEPLILMDIGHAQKLYHLYGYVDRVDLILSDESDFRSRWGKGFLIQSSRQKRETFSGM
;
A
#
# COMPACT_ATOMS: atom_id res chain seq x y z
N MET A 1 -55.59 -16.58 -12.17
CA MET A 1 -54.20 -16.95 -11.79
C MET A 1 -54.12 -18.01 -10.68
N LYS A 2 -54.94 -17.96 -9.61
CA LYS A 2 -54.88 -18.92 -8.48
C LYS A 2 -55.14 -20.40 -8.83
N THR A 3 -55.91 -20.68 -9.87
CA THR A 3 -56.28 -22.04 -10.32
C THR A 3 -55.15 -22.74 -11.10
N VAL A 4 -54.36 -22.01 -11.87
CA VAL A 4 -53.24 -22.56 -12.64
C VAL A 4 -52.10 -22.97 -11.71
N THR A 5 -51.80 -22.16 -10.70
CA THR A 5 -50.77 -22.46 -9.68
C THR A 5 -51.10 -23.72 -8.88
N LYS A 6 -52.39 -23.97 -8.56
CA LYS A 6 -52.82 -25.20 -7.87
C LYS A 6 -52.67 -26.46 -8.73
N SER A 7 -52.87 -26.38 -10.04
CA SER A 7 -52.65 -27.53 -10.95
C SER A 7 -51.15 -27.87 -11.10
N PHE A 8 -50.28 -26.87 -11.17
CA PHE A 8 -48.83 -27.09 -11.20
C PHE A 8 -48.30 -27.68 -9.89
N LEU A 9 -48.79 -27.19 -8.74
CA LEU A 9 -48.37 -27.67 -7.42
C LEU A 9 -48.77 -29.15 -7.18
N ARG A 10 -49.83 -29.63 -7.83
CA ARG A 10 -50.29 -31.03 -7.74
C ARG A 10 -49.42 -32.01 -8.54
N TYR A 11 -48.65 -31.54 -9.52
CA TYR A 11 -47.74 -32.37 -10.32
C TYR A 11 -46.33 -32.52 -9.73
N LEU A 12 -45.94 -31.58 -8.86
CA LEU A 12 -44.66 -31.59 -8.14
C LEU A 12 -44.41 -32.88 -7.30
N PRO A 13 -45.39 -33.40 -6.51
CA PRO A 13 -45.17 -34.60 -5.70
C PRO A 13 -45.06 -35.91 -6.49
N ARG A 14 -45.48 -35.95 -7.77
CA ARG A 14 -45.42 -37.17 -8.60
C ARG A 14 -44.06 -37.39 -9.28
N ARG A 15 -43.23 -36.34 -9.39
CA ARG A 15 -41.85 -36.40 -9.93
C ARG A 15 -40.90 -35.54 -9.08
N LEU A 16 -40.88 -35.84 -7.78
CA LEU A 16 -40.05 -35.14 -6.78
C LEU A 16 -38.57 -35.13 -7.14
N SER A 17 -38.03 -36.28 -7.61
CA SER A 17 -36.62 -36.40 -7.98
C SER A 17 -36.23 -35.46 -9.12
N LEU A 18 -37.08 -35.34 -10.14
CA LEU A 18 -36.82 -34.49 -11.31
C LEU A 18 -36.93 -33.00 -10.96
N SER A 19 -37.93 -32.64 -10.15
CA SER A 19 -38.13 -31.25 -9.69
C SER A 19 -37.00 -30.81 -8.74
N LEU A 20 -36.54 -31.70 -7.86
CA LEU A 20 -35.42 -31.44 -6.96
C LEU A 20 -34.12 -31.26 -7.75
N LEU A 21 -33.86 -32.12 -8.74
CA LEU A 21 -32.66 -32.03 -9.58
C LEU A 21 -32.62 -30.71 -10.37
N GLN A 22 -33.77 -30.29 -10.93
CA GLN A 22 -33.89 -28.99 -11.61
C GLN A 22 -33.65 -27.81 -10.66
N LEU A 23 -34.23 -27.86 -9.45
CA LEU A 23 -34.05 -26.82 -8.45
C LEU A 23 -32.59 -26.72 -7.99
N VAL A 24 -31.93 -27.86 -7.76
CA VAL A 24 -30.51 -27.91 -7.40
C VAL A 24 -29.64 -27.39 -8.53
N GLY A 25 -29.94 -27.72 -9.80
CA GLY A 25 -29.22 -27.20 -10.95
C GLY A 25 -29.29 -25.68 -11.06
N VAL A 26 -30.49 -25.11 -10.92
CA VAL A 26 -30.68 -23.65 -10.92
C VAL A 26 -29.98 -23.01 -9.72
N ALA A 27 -30.14 -23.58 -8.52
CA ALA A 27 -29.50 -23.07 -7.31
C ALA A 27 -27.97 -23.09 -7.42
N CYS A 28 -27.39 -24.15 -7.97
CA CYS A 28 -25.95 -24.28 -8.20
C CYS A 28 -25.46 -23.25 -9.23
N GLY A 29 -26.18 -23.07 -10.34
CA GLY A 29 -25.85 -22.06 -11.35
C GLY A 29 -25.86 -20.63 -10.80
N VAL A 30 -26.92 -20.28 -10.06
CA VAL A 30 -27.02 -18.96 -9.41
C VAL A 30 -25.93 -18.79 -8.36
N ALA A 31 -25.69 -19.81 -7.52
CA ALA A 31 -24.63 -19.76 -6.50
C ALA A 31 -23.23 -19.59 -7.11
N ALA A 32 -22.94 -20.26 -8.22
CA ALA A 32 -21.66 -20.13 -8.91
C ALA A 32 -21.44 -18.71 -9.46
N VAL A 33 -22.46 -18.12 -10.09
CA VAL A 33 -22.38 -16.75 -10.63
C VAL A 33 -22.24 -15.74 -9.50
N VAL A 34 -23.04 -15.84 -8.44
CA VAL A 34 -22.99 -14.94 -7.28
C VAL A 34 -21.67 -15.08 -6.52
N GLY A 35 -21.17 -16.31 -6.33
CA GLY A 35 -19.88 -16.56 -5.68
C GLY A 35 -18.72 -15.95 -6.46
N MET A 36 -18.74 -16.06 -7.79
CA MET A 36 -17.74 -15.45 -8.66
C MET A 36 -17.77 -13.93 -8.59
N THR A 37 -18.96 -13.30 -8.68
CA THR A 37 -19.07 -11.84 -8.64
C THR A 37 -18.69 -11.26 -7.28
N LEU A 38 -19.09 -11.90 -6.19
CA LEU A 38 -18.67 -11.51 -4.84
C LEU A 38 -17.16 -11.65 -4.65
N SER A 39 -16.56 -12.73 -5.14
CA SER A 39 -15.10 -12.92 -5.07
C SER A 39 -14.36 -11.83 -5.85
N ALA A 40 -14.83 -11.52 -7.06
CA ALA A 40 -14.26 -10.45 -7.88
C ALA A 40 -14.39 -9.07 -7.22
N GLN A 41 -15.57 -8.76 -6.66
CA GLN A 41 -15.80 -7.51 -5.93
C GLN A 41 -14.97 -7.41 -4.65
N ALA A 42 -14.85 -8.51 -3.90
CA ALA A 42 -14.04 -8.57 -2.69
C ALA A 42 -12.57 -8.37 -2.99
N ALA A 43 -12.04 -9.01 -4.03
CA ALA A 43 -10.68 -8.81 -4.51
C ALA A 43 -10.44 -7.35 -4.89
N LEU A 44 -11.30 -6.78 -5.75
CA LEU A 44 -11.17 -5.40 -6.21
C LEU A 44 -11.23 -4.38 -5.04
N LYS A 45 -12.11 -4.62 -4.07
CA LYS A 45 -12.24 -3.78 -2.87
C LYS A 45 -10.99 -3.88 -1.99
N SER A 46 -10.46 -5.09 -1.79
CA SER A 46 -9.22 -5.29 -1.02
C SER A 46 -8.03 -4.59 -1.67
N PHE A 47 -7.91 -4.67 -3.01
CA PHE A 47 -6.88 -3.97 -3.76
C PHE A 47 -7.05 -2.44 -3.71
N THR A 48 -8.27 -1.93 -3.82
CA THR A 48 -8.53 -0.48 -3.75
C THR A 48 -8.14 0.08 -2.37
N ASN A 49 -8.58 -0.58 -1.30
CA ASN A 49 -8.23 -0.20 0.08
C ASN A 49 -6.72 -0.26 0.34
N THR A 50 -6.05 -1.26 -0.23
CA THR A 50 -4.59 -1.40 -0.17
C THR A 50 -3.88 -0.20 -0.77
N ILE A 51 -4.29 0.18 -1.99
CA ILE A 51 -3.65 1.25 -2.74
C ILE A 51 -3.92 2.60 -2.07
N GLU A 52 -5.13 2.86 -1.60
CA GLU A 52 -5.47 4.10 -0.89
C GLU A 52 -4.67 4.25 0.41
N PHE A 53 -4.47 3.16 1.17
CA PHE A 53 -3.67 3.20 2.39
C PHE A 53 -2.18 3.46 2.11
N LEU A 54 -1.60 2.80 1.10
CA LEU A 54 -0.19 2.97 0.76
C LEU A 54 0.09 4.31 0.07
N ARG A 55 -0.85 4.87 -0.70
CA ARG A 55 -0.63 6.12 -1.46
C ARG A 55 -1.16 7.36 -0.77
N GLY A 56 -2.11 7.23 0.17
CA GLY A 56 -2.77 8.36 0.80
C GLY A 56 -3.38 9.32 -0.23
N ARG A 57 -3.18 10.63 -0.02
CA ARG A 57 -3.68 11.73 -0.87
C ARG A 57 -2.80 12.07 -2.09
N THR A 58 -1.84 11.23 -2.47
CA THR A 58 -0.98 11.49 -3.64
C THR A 58 -1.77 11.52 -4.95
N THR A 59 -1.64 12.63 -5.69
CA THR A 59 -2.24 12.75 -7.03
C THR A 59 -1.28 12.27 -8.10
N HIS A 60 0.02 12.56 -7.94
CA HIS A 60 1.05 12.28 -8.94
C HIS A 60 2.34 11.77 -8.28
N SER A 61 3.18 11.08 -9.04
CA SER A 61 4.58 10.82 -8.67
C SER A 61 5.51 11.29 -9.78
N ILE A 62 6.63 11.87 -9.40
CA ILE A 62 7.72 12.26 -10.29
C ILE A 62 8.93 11.36 -10.02
N GLN A 63 9.48 10.77 -11.06
CA GLN A 63 10.66 9.93 -10.99
C GLN A 63 11.53 10.12 -12.24
N ARG A 64 12.80 9.76 -12.18
CA ARG A 64 13.60 9.69 -13.41
C ARG A 64 13.22 8.44 -14.21
N PRO A 65 13.25 8.48 -15.55
CA PRO A 65 13.02 7.29 -16.36
C PRO A 65 14.00 6.15 -16.05
N VAL A 66 15.24 6.51 -15.67
CA VAL A 66 16.30 5.56 -15.29
C VAL A 66 17.12 6.16 -14.15
N GLY A 67 17.41 5.35 -13.13
CA GLY A 67 18.27 5.72 -12.01
C GLY A 67 17.57 6.51 -10.90
N ALA A 68 18.33 6.84 -9.87
CA ALA A 68 17.86 7.69 -8.77
C ALA A 68 17.89 9.19 -9.17
N MET A 69 17.07 9.98 -8.48
CA MET A 69 16.94 11.42 -8.62
C MET A 69 17.76 12.14 -7.55
N GLU A 70 18.42 13.23 -7.90
CA GLU A 70 19.17 14.06 -6.94
C GLU A 70 18.20 14.84 -6.04
N GLU A 71 18.52 14.90 -4.76
CA GLU A 71 17.71 15.56 -3.74
C GLU A 71 17.73 17.08 -3.86
N GLU A 72 18.77 17.65 -4.51
CA GLU A 72 18.87 19.08 -4.80
C GLU A 72 17.67 19.60 -5.61
N PHE A 73 17.08 18.75 -6.47
CA PHE A 73 15.88 19.10 -7.22
C PHE A 73 14.65 19.28 -6.33
N LEU A 74 14.61 18.68 -5.13
CA LEU A 74 13.50 18.84 -4.20
C LEU A 74 13.39 20.29 -3.70
N SER A 75 14.52 20.97 -3.53
CA SER A 75 14.56 22.37 -3.12
C SER A 75 13.96 23.28 -4.19
N GLN A 76 14.22 22.98 -5.47
CA GLN A 76 13.63 23.71 -6.60
C GLN A 76 12.14 23.37 -6.75
N LEU A 77 11.78 22.11 -6.55
CA LEU A 77 10.42 21.61 -6.63
C LEU A 77 9.52 22.28 -5.57
N GLY A 78 10.01 22.44 -4.35
CA GLY A 78 9.29 23.11 -3.25
C GLY A 78 8.98 24.60 -3.49
N GLN A 79 9.63 25.24 -4.46
CA GLN A 79 9.35 26.63 -4.85
C GLN A 79 8.29 26.75 -5.95
N ASP A 80 7.84 25.63 -6.51
CA ASP A 80 6.87 25.61 -7.60
C ASP A 80 5.44 25.90 -7.08
N ARG A 81 4.77 26.87 -7.71
CA ARG A 81 3.42 27.29 -7.33
C ARG A 81 2.33 26.24 -7.63
N ALA A 82 2.59 25.32 -8.57
CA ALA A 82 1.63 24.26 -8.91
C ALA A 82 1.67 23.07 -7.94
N LEU A 83 2.62 23.08 -6.99
CA LEU A 83 2.82 22.05 -5.98
C LEU A 83 2.19 22.47 -4.65
N GLU A 84 1.25 21.69 -4.16
CA GLU A 84 0.70 21.89 -2.80
C GLU A 84 1.58 21.20 -1.76
N TRP A 85 2.06 20.01 -2.07
CA TRP A 85 2.87 19.21 -1.16
C TRP A 85 3.68 18.14 -1.89
N PHE A 86 4.83 17.77 -1.33
CA PHE A 86 5.67 16.69 -1.83
C PHE A 86 6.24 15.86 -0.68
N SER A 87 6.52 14.58 -0.94
CA SER A 87 7.33 13.74 -0.05
C SER A 87 8.30 12.87 -0.87
N PRO A 88 9.61 12.91 -0.57
CA PRO A 88 10.56 12.01 -1.19
C PRO A 88 10.40 10.59 -0.65
N VAL A 89 10.60 9.61 -1.53
CA VAL A 89 10.42 8.20 -1.20
C VAL A 89 11.57 7.37 -1.79
N ILE A 90 12.14 6.50 -0.96
CA ILE A 90 13.07 5.45 -1.37
C ILE A 90 12.34 4.12 -1.30
N ASP A 91 12.34 3.37 -2.40
CA ASP A 91 11.59 2.11 -2.51
C ASP A 91 12.54 1.02 -2.99
N ARG A 92 13.03 0.23 -2.03
CA ARG A 92 14.06 -0.78 -2.27
C ARG A 92 13.64 -2.10 -1.68
N ARG A 93 14.02 -3.18 -2.37
CA ARG A 93 13.81 -4.54 -1.88
C ARG A 93 14.96 -4.91 -0.95
N LEU A 94 14.63 -5.29 0.28
CA LEU A 94 15.58 -5.76 1.28
C LEU A 94 15.46 -7.28 1.41
N ARG A 95 16.60 -7.96 1.45
CA ARG A 95 16.63 -9.41 1.68
C ARG A 95 16.87 -9.70 3.16
N LEU A 96 16.02 -10.56 3.71
CA LEU A 96 16.14 -11.08 5.06
C LEU A 96 17.08 -12.30 5.08
N GLU A 97 17.68 -12.58 6.24
CA GLU A 97 18.56 -13.76 6.39
C GLU A 97 17.83 -15.09 6.18
N ASN A 98 16.52 -15.13 6.40
CA ASN A 98 15.68 -16.30 6.14
C ASN A 98 15.48 -16.58 4.63
N GLY A 99 16.04 -15.74 3.75
CA GLY A 99 15.94 -15.83 2.30
C GLY A 99 14.72 -15.13 1.70
N GLU A 100 13.79 -14.65 2.52
CA GLU A 100 12.65 -13.86 2.09
C GLU A 100 13.08 -12.44 1.70
N SER A 101 12.27 -11.81 0.87
CA SER A 101 12.50 -10.44 0.43
C SER A 101 11.31 -9.58 0.79
N VAL A 102 11.58 -8.43 1.39
CA VAL A 102 10.59 -7.49 1.89
C VAL A 102 10.81 -6.13 1.27
N HIS A 103 9.74 -5.35 1.12
CA HIS A 103 9.86 -3.98 0.63
C HIS A 103 10.29 -3.08 1.79
N LEU A 104 11.35 -2.31 1.60
CA LEU A 104 11.76 -1.25 2.50
C LEU A 104 11.43 0.09 1.85
N LEU A 105 10.58 0.84 2.54
CA LEU A 105 10.14 2.15 2.16
C LEU A 105 10.81 3.18 3.08
N GLY A 106 11.74 3.96 2.52
CA GLY A 106 12.32 5.13 3.16
C GLY A 106 11.38 6.32 2.96
N MET A 107 10.91 6.91 4.05
CA MET A 107 9.94 8.01 4.02
C MET A 107 10.30 9.06 5.08
N ASP A 108 9.84 10.29 4.90
CA ASP A 108 10.03 11.36 5.87
C ASP A 108 8.76 11.51 6.72
N PRO A 109 8.78 11.23 8.03
CA PRO A 109 7.58 11.26 8.87
C PRO A 109 6.93 12.66 8.96
N PHE A 110 7.67 13.74 8.71
CA PHE A 110 7.14 15.10 8.71
C PHE A 110 6.43 15.44 7.40
N LEU A 111 7.05 15.08 6.26
CA LEU A 111 6.48 15.33 4.94
C LEU A 111 5.34 14.35 4.62
N ASP A 112 5.47 13.08 4.99
CA ASP A 112 4.47 12.07 4.71
C ASP A 112 3.20 12.21 5.56
N ARG A 113 3.21 12.96 6.67
CA ARG A 113 2.00 13.16 7.48
C ARG A 113 0.85 13.78 6.69
N THR A 114 1.16 14.69 5.78
CA THR A 114 0.16 15.35 4.92
C THR A 114 -0.31 14.40 3.82
N ILE A 115 0.61 13.59 3.29
CA ILE A 115 0.33 12.68 2.17
C ILE A 115 -0.39 11.42 2.64
N ARG A 116 0.11 10.75 3.68
CA ARG A 116 -0.31 9.44 4.20
C ARG A 116 -0.70 9.54 5.68
N PRO A 117 -1.78 10.28 6.01
CA PRO A 117 -2.19 10.50 7.39
C PRO A 117 -2.55 9.19 8.11
N GLU A 118 -2.92 8.12 7.40
CA GLU A 118 -3.23 6.81 7.98
C GLU A 118 -1.98 6.13 8.57
N ILE A 119 -0.85 6.13 7.85
CA ILE A 119 0.43 5.56 8.34
C ILE A 119 0.88 6.33 9.58
N SER A 120 0.83 7.67 9.52
CA SER A 120 1.11 8.52 10.66
C SER A 120 0.14 8.26 11.83
N ARG A 121 -1.16 8.23 11.60
CA ARG A 121 -2.15 8.08 12.68
C ARG A 121 -2.04 6.74 13.39
N VAL A 122 -1.77 5.64 12.69
CA VAL A 122 -1.73 4.35 13.37
C VAL A 122 -0.49 4.22 14.26
N GLU A 123 0.62 4.80 13.86
CA GLU A 123 1.86 4.71 14.62
C GLU A 123 1.94 5.73 15.75
N PHE A 124 1.49 6.97 15.50
CA PHE A 124 1.58 8.08 16.47
C PHE A 124 0.37 8.17 17.43
N LEU A 125 -0.79 7.59 17.08
CA LEU A 125 -2.05 7.70 17.85
C LEU A 125 -2.65 6.36 18.31
N THR A 126 -1.92 5.24 18.32
CA THR A 126 -2.41 4.08 19.09
C THR A 126 -2.45 4.46 20.57
N LYS A 127 -3.69 4.72 20.97
CA LYS A 127 -4.16 5.45 22.14
C LYS A 127 -3.83 4.66 23.40
N GLU A 128 -2.71 4.98 24.04
CA GLU A 128 -2.53 4.98 25.52
C GLU A 128 -1.15 5.49 25.97
N ARG A 129 -0.13 5.48 25.11
CA ARG A 129 1.19 6.09 25.38
C ARG A 129 1.84 6.56 24.08
N SER A 130 1.50 7.75 23.60
CA SER A 130 2.40 8.46 22.69
C SER A 130 3.62 8.88 23.52
N ASP A 131 4.56 7.97 23.71
CA ASP A 131 5.83 8.28 24.36
C ASP A 131 6.65 9.06 23.33
N PRO A 132 6.93 10.36 23.52
CA PRO A 132 7.77 11.12 22.58
C PRO A 132 9.08 10.39 22.27
N GLU A 133 9.58 9.61 23.24
CA GLU A 133 10.76 8.75 23.11
C GLU A 133 10.69 7.74 21.97
N SER A 134 9.51 7.21 21.58
CA SER A 134 9.44 6.26 20.47
C SER A 134 9.73 6.91 19.13
N LEU A 135 9.35 8.18 18.96
CA LEU A 135 9.57 8.93 17.72
C LEU A 135 10.97 9.49 17.68
N PHE A 136 11.44 10.01 18.82
CA PHE A 136 12.82 10.40 18.97
C PHE A 136 13.75 9.20 18.74
N SER A 137 13.44 8.01 19.27
CA SER A 137 14.26 6.82 19.02
C SER A 137 14.17 6.32 17.58
N PHE A 138 13.05 6.47 16.89
CA PHE A 138 12.96 6.19 15.45
C PHE A 138 13.83 7.13 14.60
N LEU A 139 13.83 8.43 14.95
CA LEU A 139 14.60 9.46 14.25
C LEU A 139 16.09 9.48 14.63
N THR A 140 16.46 9.02 15.82
CA THR A 140 17.84 9.09 16.33
C THR A 140 18.62 7.80 16.05
N ASP A 141 17.95 6.64 16.08
CA ASP A 141 18.58 5.35 15.85
C ASP A 141 18.62 5.06 14.35
N GLU A 142 19.82 5.08 13.78
CA GLU A 142 20.06 4.91 12.33
C GLU A 142 19.56 3.57 11.77
N ARG A 143 19.29 2.60 12.64
CA ARG A 143 18.79 1.27 12.25
C ARG A 143 17.39 1.00 12.76
N ALA A 144 16.69 2.04 13.23
CA ALA A 144 15.29 1.92 13.59
C ALA A 144 14.42 1.65 12.36
N ILE A 145 13.52 0.69 12.51
CA ILE A 145 12.52 0.35 11.51
C ILE A 145 11.16 0.12 12.14
N LEU A 146 10.15 0.21 11.28
CA LEU A 146 8.77 -0.08 11.60
C LEU A 146 8.31 -1.16 10.66
N ILE A 147 7.62 -2.15 11.17
CA ILE A 147 7.26 -3.32 10.38
C ILE A 147 5.75 -3.49 10.30
N ASP A 148 5.32 -4.13 9.24
CA ASP A 148 3.95 -4.62 9.13
C ASP A 148 3.59 -5.49 10.36
N THR A 149 2.40 -5.28 10.90
CA THR A 149 1.80 -6.09 11.96
C THR A 149 1.78 -7.59 11.61
N HIS A 150 1.59 -7.94 10.33
CA HIS A 150 1.66 -9.32 9.86
C HIS A 150 3.08 -9.88 9.96
N LEU A 151 4.08 -9.09 9.56
CA LEU A 151 5.50 -9.47 9.67
C LEU A 151 5.90 -9.61 11.14
N LYS A 152 5.46 -8.68 12.02
CA LYS A 152 5.70 -8.73 13.46
C LYS A 152 5.19 -10.01 14.11
N LYS A 153 4.02 -10.49 13.70
CA LYS A 153 3.43 -11.74 14.21
C LYS A 153 4.19 -12.99 13.77
N ALA A 154 4.92 -12.91 12.66
CA ALA A 154 5.75 -14.01 12.17
C ALA A 154 7.09 -14.11 12.91
N LEU A 155 7.51 -13.08 13.64
CA LEU A 155 8.75 -13.09 14.42
C LEU A 155 8.59 -13.89 15.74
N PRO A 156 9.66 -14.57 16.22
CA PRO A 156 9.62 -15.32 17.48
C PRO A 156 9.36 -14.42 18.69
N SER A 157 8.34 -14.74 19.47
CA SER A 157 8.03 -14.04 20.74
C SER A 157 9.18 -14.20 21.74
N GLY A 158 9.75 -13.09 22.21
CA GLY A 158 10.70 -13.07 23.35
C GLY A 158 12.17 -12.72 23.03
N SER A 159 12.53 -12.48 21.76
CA SER A 159 13.83 -11.91 21.39
C SER A 159 13.79 -10.37 21.40
N PRO A 160 14.92 -9.66 21.62
CA PRO A 160 14.99 -8.24 21.31
C PRO A 160 14.53 -8.05 19.86
N PRO A 161 13.74 -7.01 19.56
CA PRO A 161 12.99 -6.93 18.32
C PRO A 161 13.95 -6.53 17.17
N ILE A 162 14.83 -7.45 16.80
CA ILE A 162 15.90 -7.26 15.81
C ILE A 162 15.53 -8.07 14.58
N LEU A 163 15.46 -7.39 13.45
CA LEU A 163 15.30 -8.01 12.15
C LEU A 163 16.67 -8.18 11.51
N LYS A 164 17.08 -9.43 11.26
CA LYS A 164 18.35 -9.72 10.61
C LYS A 164 18.19 -9.67 9.09
N THR A 165 19.02 -8.86 8.45
CA THR A 165 18.95 -8.60 7.01
C THR A 165 20.33 -8.75 6.40
N GLU A 166 20.41 -8.86 5.08
CA GLU A 166 21.68 -8.91 4.34
C GLU A 166 22.56 -7.69 4.61
N LYS A 167 21.95 -6.54 4.95
CA LYS A 167 22.63 -5.29 5.29
C LYS A 167 22.90 -5.10 6.78
N GLY A 168 22.67 -6.14 7.58
CA GLY A 168 22.88 -6.16 9.03
C GLY A 168 21.60 -6.14 9.85
N PRO A 169 21.73 -6.11 11.19
CA PRO A 169 20.59 -6.10 12.09
C PRO A 169 19.90 -4.73 12.13
N LEU A 170 18.57 -4.73 11.99
CA LEU A 170 17.68 -3.57 12.12
C LEU A 170 16.83 -3.68 13.39
N TYR A 171 16.55 -2.57 14.06
CA TYR A 171 15.81 -2.53 15.33
C TYR A 171 14.37 -2.11 15.10
N ILE A 172 13.44 -3.01 15.39
CA ILE A 172 12.02 -2.76 15.26
C ILE A 172 11.55 -1.91 16.45
N LYS A 173 11.15 -0.67 16.19
CA LYS A 173 10.63 0.26 17.21
C LYS A 173 9.11 0.30 17.27
N GLY A 174 8.44 -0.13 16.20
CA GLY A 174 6.99 -0.04 16.09
C GLY A 174 6.42 -0.98 15.04
N SER A 175 5.10 -0.99 14.95
CA SER A 175 4.38 -1.74 13.92
C SER A 175 3.14 -1.00 13.45
N PHE A 176 2.84 -1.12 12.16
CA PHE A 176 1.67 -0.51 11.54
C PHE A 176 0.81 -1.59 10.85
N PRO A 177 -0.51 -1.39 10.74
CA PRO A 177 -1.38 -2.28 9.98
C PRO A 177 -1.16 -2.00 8.50
N ASN A 178 -0.92 -3.04 7.73
CA ASN A 178 -0.78 -2.93 6.28
C ASN A 178 -1.89 -3.74 5.61
N PRO A 179 -2.84 -3.10 4.90
CA PRO A 179 -3.88 -3.80 4.17
C PRO A 179 -3.37 -4.50 2.90
N SER A 180 -2.14 -4.21 2.45
CA SER A 180 -1.59 -4.70 1.18
C SER A 180 -1.26 -6.19 1.15
N GLY A 181 -1.12 -6.83 2.31
CA GLY A 181 -0.71 -8.23 2.42
C GLY A 181 0.75 -8.52 2.03
N GLU A 182 1.41 -7.62 1.30
CA GLU A 182 2.85 -7.70 1.02
C GLU A 182 3.68 -7.19 2.20
N PRO A 183 4.75 -7.89 2.61
CA PRO A 183 5.54 -7.50 3.77
C PRO A 183 6.29 -6.19 3.51
N LEU A 184 5.94 -5.17 4.30
CA LEU A 184 6.47 -3.82 4.20
C LEU A 184 7.21 -3.42 5.48
N ILE A 185 8.34 -2.75 5.28
CA ILE A 185 9.16 -2.13 6.31
C ILE A 185 9.24 -0.64 6.02
N LEU A 186 9.09 0.18 7.04
CA LEU A 186 9.27 1.62 6.96
C LEU A 186 10.54 2.01 7.71
N MET A 187 11.25 2.96 7.15
CA MET A 187 12.48 3.52 7.70
C MET A 187 12.48 5.02 7.42
N ASP A 188 13.13 5.80 8.27
CA ASP A 188 13.39 7.20 7.96
C ASP A 188 14.21 7.31 6.65
N ILE A 189 13.91 8.32 5.84
CA ILE A 189 14.55 8.47 4.53
C ILE A 189 16.06 8.67 4.64
N GLY A 190 16.55 9.45 5.61
CA GLY A 190 17.98 9.68 5.81
C GLY A 190 18.70 8.40 6.24
N HIS A 191 18.05 7.61 7.09
CA HIS A 191 18.55 6.30 7.49
C HIS A 191 18.55 5.30 6.31
N ALA A 192 17.52 5.31 5.47
CA ALA A 192 17.45 4.51 4.26
C ALA A 192 18.54 4.90 3.24
N GLN A 193 18.79 6.20 3.04
CA GLN A 193 19.88 6.68 2.21
C GLN A 193 21.22 6.15 2.70
N LYS A 194 21.48 6.20 4.01
CA LYS A 194 22.69 5.65 4.63
C LYS A 194 22.81 4.14 4.40
N LEU A 195 21.71 3.39 4.59
CA LEU A 195 21.67 1.93 4.42
C LEU A 195 21.95 1.49 2.96
N TYR A 196 21.51 2.29 1.98
CA TYR A 196 21.68 2.00 0.56
C TYR A 196 22.81 2.78 -0.12
N HIS A 197 23.58 3.59 0.61
CA HIS A 197 24.59 4.49 0.08
C HIS A 197 24.05 5.45 -0.99
N LEU A 198 22.82 5.93 -0.79
CA LEU A 198 22.08 6.85 -1.67
C LEU A 198 22.07 8.28 -1.12
N TYR A 199 23.21 8.77 -0.64
CA TYR A 199 23.29 10.12 -0.05
C TYR A 199 22.93 11.20 -1.08
N GLY A 200 21.90 11.99 -0.79
CA GLY A 200 21.41 13.01 -1.71
C GLY A 200 20.68 12.44 -2.93
N TYR A 201 20.24 11.18 -2.88
CA TYR A 201 19.48 10.54 -3.96
C TYR A 201 18.19 9.91 -3.43
N VAL A 202 17.13 9.99 -4.24
CA VAL A 202 15.80 9.42 -3.96
C VAL A 202 15.26 8.69 -5.19
N ASP A 203 14.39 7.70 -4.99
CA ASP A 203 13.89 6.89 -6.12
C ASP A 203 12.71 7.57 -6.81
N ARG A 204 11.81 8.17 -6.03
CA ARG A 204 10.68 8.94 -6.53
C ARG A 204 10.29 10.03 -5.53
N VAL A 205 9.49 10.96 -6.00
CA VAL A 205 8.83 11.96 -5.17
C VAL A 205 7.34 11.86 -5.41
N ASP A 206 6.61 11.70 -4.32
CA ASP A 206 5.17 11.64 -4.27
C ASP A 206 4.62 13.07 -4.13
N LEU A 207 3.69 13.46 -5.00
CA LEU A 207 3.25 14.86 -5.18
C LEU A 207 1.73 15.01 -4.99
N ILE A 208 1.36 16.17 -4.47
CA ILE A 208 0.01 16.72 -4.51
C ILE A 208 0.08 17.99 -5.36
N LEU A 209 -0.42 17.89 -6.59
CA LEU A 209 -0.46 19.00 -7.56
C LEU A 209 -1.83 19.66 -7.57
N SER A 210 -1.86 21.00 -7.62
CA SER A 210 -3.07 21.79 -7.91
C SER A 210 -3.36 21.85 -9.42
N ASP A 211 -2.31 21.99 -10.24
CA ASP A 211 -2.40 22.08 -11.70
C ASP A 211 -1.36 21.17 -12.36
N GLU A 212 -1.83 20.05 -12.92
CA GLU A 212 -0.98 19.07 -13.61
C GLU A 212 -0.38 19.63 -14.91
N SER A 213 -1.14 20.46 -15.64
CA SER A 213 -0.75 20.92 -16.97
C SER A 213 0.39 21.92 -16.91
N ASP A 214 0.28 22.88 -15.99
CA ASP A 214 1.29 23.88 -15.70
C ASP A 214 2.57 23.22 -15.16
N PHE A 215 2.43 22.26 -14.23
CA PHE A 215 3.54 21.50 -13.68
C PHE A 215 4.28 20.67 -14.74
N ARG A 216 3.56 19.93 -15.59
CA ARG A 216 4.16 19.13 -16.68
C ARG A 216 4.91 20.00 -17.69
N SER A 217 4.45 21.23 -17.92
CA SER A 217 5.14 22.15 -18.84
C SER A 217 6.56 22.49 -18.38
N ARG A 218 6.77 22.61 -17.06
CA ARG A 218 8.06 22.93 -16.44
C ARG A 218 8.93 21.69 -16.21
N TRP A 219 8.35 20.63 -15.67
CA TRP A 219 9.08 19.45 -15.19
C TRP A 219 9.01 18.23 -16.11
N GLY A 220 8.21 18.27 -17.18
CA GLY A 220 8.03 17.13 -18.09
C GLY A 220 9.26 16.78 -18.93
N LYS A 221 10.29 17.65 -18.99
CA LYS A 221 11.55 17.35 -19.68
C LYS A 221 12.53 16.68 -18.72
N GLY A 222 12.80 15.40 -18.95
CA GLY A 222 13.79 14.63 -18.18
C GLY A 222 13.23 13.85 -16.98
N PHE A 223 11.98 14.11 -16.61
CA PHE A 223 11.27 13.37 -15.57
C PHE A 223 10.02 12.69 -16.11
N LEU A 224 9.74 11.51 -15.55
CA LEU A 224 8.51 10.78 -15.77
C LEU A 224 7.51 11.19 -14.69
N ILE A 225 6.48 11.92 -15.09
CA ILE A 225 5.36 12.29 -14.23
C ILE A 225 4.22 11.31 -14.50
N GLN A 226 3.85 10.53 -13.49
CA GLN A 226 2.76 9.57 -13.58
C GLN A 226 1.63 9.98 -12.65
N SER A 227 0.40 10.00 -13.15
CA SER A 227 -0.76 10.16 -12.29
C SER A 227 -1.09 8.84 -11.58
N SER A 228 -1.61 8.96 -10.35
CA SER A 228 -2.08 7.79 -9.59
C SER A 228 -3.13 6.99 -10.36
N ARG A 229 -3.91 7.65 -11.22
CA ARG A 229 -4.93 7.04 -12.10
C ARG A 229 -4.32 6.26 -13.27
N GLN A 230 -3.33 6.80 -13.96
CA GLN A 230 -2.63 6.07 -15.03
C GLN A 230 -1.96 4.80 -14.51
N LYS A 231 -1.35 4.88 -13.32
CA LYS A 231 -0.75 3.70 -12.68
C LYS A 231 -1.81 2.63 -12.35
N ARG A 232 -3.03 3.01 -11.96
CA ARG A 232 -4.17 2.07 -11.78
C ARG A 232 -4.54 1.34 -13.07
N GLU A 233 -4.54 2.03 -14.20
CA GLU A 233 -4.89 1.46 -15.50
C GLU A 233 -3.80 0.51 -16.03
N THR A 234 -2.52 0.83 -15.79
CA THR A 234 -1.40 -0.07 -16.15
C THR A 234 -1.43 -1.38 -15.35
N PHE A 235 -1.75 -1.34 -14.06
CA PHE A 235 -1.83 -2.54 -13.22
C PHE A 235 -3.10 -3.37 -13.42
N SER A 236 -4.20 -2.77 -13.90
CA SER A 236 -5.44 -3.51 -14.22
C SER A 236 -5.42 -4.16 -15.61
N GLY A 237 -4.43 -3.82 -16.46
CA GLY A 237 -4.27 -4.34 -17.81
C GLY A 237 -3.24 -5.47 -17.96
N MET A 238 -2.59 -5.86 -16.86
CA MET A 238 -1.72 -7.05 -16.76
C MET A 238 -2.46 -8.17 -16.04
#